data_AF-A0AAV0TT64-F1
#
_entry.id   AF-A0AAV0TT64-F1
#
_cell.length_a   1.000
_cell.length_b   1.000
_cell.length_c   1.000
_cell.angle_alpha   90.00
_cell.angle_beta   90.00
_cell.angle_gamma   90.00
#
_symmetry.space_group_name_H-M   'P 1'
#
loop_
_entity.id
_entity.type
_entity.pdbx_description
1 polymer ?
#
loop_
_entity_poly.entity_id
_entity_poly.type
_entity_poly.pdbx_seq_one_letter_code
_entity_poly.pdbx_strand_id
1 'polypeptide(L)'
;MSFFGELERLRGRQLASLVRAGGRAKDQQQTTFEVPVADTSRGSLSLQLQLPSEFPMKVPQLQVSIPVQHRWLGYCRQCTRSSGS
;
A
#
# COMPACT_ATOMS: atom_id res chain seq x y z
N MET A 1 19.95 -24.01 4.27
CA MET A 1 18.96 -22.93 4.49
C MET A 1 17.70 -23.31 3.73
N SER A 2 16.53 -23.28 4.35
CA SER A 2 15.27 -23.65 3.69
C SER A 2 14.71 -22.47 2.88
N PHE A 3 14.04 -22.77 1.76
CA PHE A 3 13.34 -21.79 0.91
C PHE A 3 12.40 -20.87 1.73
N PHE A 4 11.74 -21.43 2.74
CA PHE A 4 10.86 -20.69 3.64
C PHE A 4 11.58 -19.56 4.40
N GLY A 5 12.80 -19.82 4.90
CA GLY A 5 13.57 -18.81 5.61
C GLY A 5 14.10 -17.69 4.71
N GLU A 6 14.36 -17.97 3.45
CA GLU A 6 14.79 -16.95 2.48
C GLU A 6 13.63 -16.05 2.05
N LEU A 7 12.44 -16.64 1.87
CA LEU A 7 11.22 -15.91 1.55
C LEU A 7 10.82 -14.95 2.68
N GLU A 8 10.88 -15.40 3.93
CA GLU A 8 10.64 -14.54 5.09
C GLU A 8 11.66 -13.40 5.21
N ARG A 9 12.94 -13.67 4.94
CA ARG A 9 13.96 -12.61 4.88
C ARG A 9 13.69 -11.61 3.76
N LEU A 10 13.25 -12.07 2.59
CA LEU A 10 12.87 -11.18 1.49
C LEU A 10 11.65 -10.34 1.87
N ARG A 11 10.62 -10.95 2.45
CA ARG A 11 9.43 -10.26 2.97
C ARG A 11 9.82 -9.16 3.95
N GLY A 12 10.62 -9.48 4.97
CA GLY A 12 11.10 -8.51 5.95
C GLY A 12 11.87 -7.34 5.32
N ARG A 13 12.71 -7.60 4.31
CA ARG A 13 13.42 -6.55 3.57
C ARG A 13 12.47 -5.61 2.81
N GLN A 14 11.46 -6.17 2.15
CA GLN A 14 10.47 -5.39 1.41
C GLN A 14 9.63 -4.51 2.36
N LEU A 15 9.17 -5.06 3.50
CA LEU A 15 8.45 -4.29 4.52
C LEU A 15 9.32 -3.17 5.09
N ALA A 16 10.59 -3.45 5.38
CA ALA A 16 11.50 -2.43 5.87
C ALA A 16 11.72 -1.29 4.85
N SER A 17 11.82 -1.63 3.56
CA SER A 17 11.88 -0.62 2.49
C SER A 17 10.60 0.21 2.40
N LEU A 18 9.43 -0.43 2.55
CA LEU A 18 8.15 0.25 2.54
C LEU A 18 8.02 1.26 3.70
N VAL A 19 8.43 0.87 4.91
CA VAL A 19 8.45 1.75 6.08
C VAL A 19 9.40 2.93 5.87
N ARG A 20 10.60 2.68 5.32
CA ARG A 20 11.56 3.75 4.99
C ARG A 20 11.02 4.74 3.95
N ALA A 21 10.18 4.28 3.03
CA ALA A 21 9.50 5.13 2.05
C ALA A 21 8.31 5.92 2.64
N GLY A 22 8.10 5.87 3.96
CA GLY A 22 7.01 6.57 4.65
C GLY A 22 5.73 5.72 4.79
N GLY A 23 5.77 4.45 4.41
CA GLY A 23 4.65 3.52 4.58
C GLY A 23 4.34 3.23 6.04
N ARG A 24 3.06 3.32 6.41
CA ARG A 24 2.57 3.09 7.77
C ARG A 24 1.63 1.90 7.78
N ALA A 25 1.91 0.91 8.61
CA ALA A 25 0.99 -0.22 8.79
C ALA A 25 -0.32 0.28 9.42
N LYS A 26 -1.45 -0.19 8.90
CA LYS A 26 -2.81 0.11 9.39
C LYS A 26 -3.38 -1.01 10.25
N ASP A 27 -2.72 -2.15 10.28
CA ASP A 27 -3.08 -3.31 11.10
C ASP A 27 -1.84 -3.87 11.82
N GLN A 28 -2.08 -4.66 12.86
CA GLN A 28 -1.02 -5.29 13.65
C GLN A 28 -0.30 -6.40 12.87
N GLN A 29 -0.97 -7.02 11.90
CA GLN A 29 -0.43 -8.10 11.09
C GLN A 29 0.49 -7.61 9.97
N GLN A 30 0.62 -6.30 9.81
CA GLN A 30 1.36 -5.65 8.74
C GLN A 30 0.95 -6.18 7.36
N THR A 31 -0.36 -6.32 7.16
CA THR A 31 -0.96 -6.72 5.88
C THR A 31 -1.49 -5.54 5.08
N THR A 32 -1.78 -4.43 5.75
CA THR A 32 -2.26 -3.21 5.12
C THR A 32 -1.33 -2.05 5.45
N PHE A 33 -0.91 -1.31 4.43
CA PHE A 33 -0.08 -0.13 4.58
C PHE A 33 -0.71 1.08 3.90
N GLU A 34 -0.51 2.26 4.47
CA GLU A 34 -0.77 3.53 3.81
C GLU A 34 0.55 4.23 3.54
N VAL A 35 0.75 4.68 2.30
CA VAL A 35 1.94 5.38 1.85
C VAL A 35 1.53 6.76 1.38
N PRO A 36 1.93 7.85 2.08
CA PRO A 36 1.70 9.19 1.57
C PRO A 36 2.55 9.40 0.30
N VAL A 37 1.95 9.97 -0.75
CA VAL A 37 2.62 10.19 -2.03
C VAL A 37 2.90 11.67 -2.26
N ALA A 38 1.86 12.50 -2.15
CA ALA A 38 1.96 13.91 -2.43
C ALA A 38 0.78 14.69 -1.83
N ASP A 39 1.04 15.92 -1.43
CA ASP A 39 -0.02 16.89 -1.22
C ASP A 39 -0.44 17.47 -2.57
N THR A 40 -1.74 17.36 -2.87
CA THR A 40 -2.33 17.90 -4.10
C THR A 40 -3.26 19.05 -3.77
N SER A 41 -3.63 19.85 -4.77
CA SER A 41 -4.66 20.89 -4.60
C SER A 41 -6.03 20.34 -4.16
N ARG A 42 -6.26 19.04 -4.29
CA ARG A 42 -7.48 18.34 -3.85
C ARG A 42 -7.36 17.68 -2.48
N GLY A 43 -6.18 17.75 -1.85
CA GLY A 43 -5.85 17.09 -0.59
C GLY A 43 -4.66 16.14 -0.70
N SER A 44 -4.31 15.49 0.42
CA SER A 44 -3.21 14.53 0.50
C SER A 44 -3.56 13.23 -0.24
N LEU A 45 -2.78 12.91 -1.27
CA LEU A 45 -2.82 11.63 -1.96
C LEU A 45 -2.02 10.60 -1.18
N SER A 46 -2.67 9.50 -0.80
CA SER A 46 -2.01 8.31 -0.24
C SER A 46 -2.40 7.07 -1.05
N LEU A 47 -1.49 6.10 -1.06
CA LEU A 47 -1.70 4.76 -1.59
C LEU A 47 -1.99 3.83 -0.43
N GLN A 48 -3.09 3.09 -0.51
CA GLN A 48 -3.34 1.97 0.35
C GLN A 48 -2.85 0.70 -0.35
N LEU A 49 -1.92 0.00 0.30
CA LEU A 49 -1.34 -1.25 -0.16
C LEU A 49 -1.88 -2.39 0.70
N GLN A 50 -2.46 -3.39 0.07
CA GLN A 50 -2.83 -4.65 0.72
C GLN A 50 -1.87 -5.75 0.26
N LEU A 51 -1.16 -6.33 1.21
CA LEU A 51 -0.17 -7.38 0.98
C LEU A 51 -0.85 -8.75 1.05
N PRO A 52 -0.81 -9.56 -0.02
CA PRO A 52 -1.30 -10.93 0.05
C PRO A 52 -0.41 -11.79 0.96
N SER A 53 -0.92 -12.95 1.39
CA SER A 53 -0.15 -13.91 2.19
C SER A 53 1.08 -14.42 1.44
N GLU A 54 1.01 -14.53 0.12
CA GLU A 54 2.12 -14.96 -0.73
C GLU A 54 3.09 -13.83 -1.10
N PHE A 55 2.93 -12.62 -0.56
CA PHE A 55 3.89 -11.54 -0.76
C PHE A 55 5.26 -11.94 -0.19
N PRO A 56 6.37 -11.77 -0.94
CA PRO A 56 6.51 -10.93 -2.13
C PRO A 56 6.41 -11.65 -3.49
N MET A 57 6.02 -12.94 -3.53
CA MET A 57 5.83 -13.65 -4.80
C MET A 57 4.63 -13.12 -5.59
N LYS A 58 3.60 -12.69 -4.88
CA LYS A 58 2.48 -11.92 -5.45
C LYS A 58 2.63 -10.44 -5.12
N VAL A 59 2.30 -9.59 -6.09
CA VAL A 59 2.35 -8.14 -5.94
C VAL A 59 1.26 -7.63 -4.98
N PRO A 60 1.49 -6.51 -4.28
CA PRO A 60 0.46 -5.84 -3.49
C PRO A 60 -0.74 -5.41 -4.34
N GLN A 61 -1.93 -5.41 -3.75
CA GLN A 61 -3.08 -4.72 -4.31
C GLN A 61 -3.03 -3.24 -3.91
N LEU A 62 -3.40 -2.36 -4.84
CA LEU A 62 -3.24 -0.91 -4.69
C LEU A 62 -4.59 -0.19 -4.79
N GLN A 63 -4.83 0.73 -3.87
CA GLN A 63 -5.95 1.68 -3.90
C GLN A 63 -5.44 3.09 -3.64
N VAL A 64 -6.18 4.10 -4.10
CA VAL A 64 -5.85 5.52 -3.95
C VAL A 64 -6.87 6.21 -3.04
N SER A 65 -6.41 7.09 -2.15
CA SER A 65 -7.29 7.81 -1.22
C SER A 65 -8.19 8.84 -1.90
N ILE A 66 -7.74 9.39 -3.02
CA ILE A 66 -8.48 10.35 -3.83
C ILE A 66 -8.50 9.89 -5.29
N PRO A 67 -9.53 10.22 -6.08
CA PRO A 67 -9.56 9.88 -7.49
C PRO A 67 -8.40 10.55 -8.24
N VAL A 68 -7.53 9.73 -8.83
CA VAL A 68 -6.44 10.16 -9.70
C VAL A 68 -6.64 9.55 -11.09
N GLN A 69 -6.61 10.37 -12.13
CA GLN A 69 -6.53 9.88 -13.51
C GLN A 69 -5.06 9.73 -13.87
N HIS A 70 -4.57 8.50 -13.92
CA HIS A 70 -3.20 8.20 -14.35
C HIS A 70 -3.19 6.91 -15.16
N ARG A 71 -2.34 6.80 -16.18
CA ARG A 71 -2.31 5.61 -17.06
C ARG A 71 -2.07 4.29 -16.29
N TRP A 72 -1.32 4.36 -15.19
CA TRP A 72 -0.99 3.19 -14.36
C TRP A 72 -1.98 2.95 -13.21
N LEU A 73 -2.86 3.90 -12.91
CA LEU A 73 -3.88 3.77 -11.88
C LEU A 73 -5.20 3.55 -12.60
N GLY A 74 -5.69 2.30 -12.58
CA GLY A 74 -7.02 2.00 -13.09
C GLY A 74 -8.05 2.97 -12.49
N TYR A 75 -8.99 3.45 -13.30
CA TYR A 75 -9.99 4.43 -12.89
C TYR A 75 -10.75 3.95 -11.64
N CYS A 76 -10.44 4.54 -10.47
CA CYS A 76 -11.06 4.13 -9.21
C CYS A 76 -12.46 4.78 -9.10
N ARG A 77 -13.52 3.99 -9.34
CA ARG A 77 -14.92 4.46 -9.30
C ARG A 77 -15.47 4.71 -7.89
N GLN A 78 -14.78 4.28 -6.83
CA GLN A 78 -15.33 4.23 -5.47
C GLN A 78 -14.40 4.89 -4.44
N CYS A 79 -14.00 6.14 -4.66
CA CYS A 79 -13.61 7.02 -3.55
C CYS A 79 -14.86 7.79 -3.12
N THR A 80 -15.85 7.13 -2.52
CA THR A 80 -16.98 7.83 -1.92
C THR A 80 -16.53 8.47 -0.62
N ARG A 81 -16.42 9.80 -0.67
CA ARG A 81 -16.25 10.73 0.44
C ARG A 81 -17.13 10.31 1.64
N SER A 82 -16.52 9.72 2.67
CA SER A 82 -17.13 9.66 4.00
C SER A 82 -16.90 11.01 4.69
N SER A 83 -17.64 12.03 4.26
CA SER A 83 -17.85 13.23 5.05
C SER A 83 -18.86 12.90 6.15
N GLY A 84 -18.35 12.57 7.34
CA GLY A 84 -19.12 12.54 8.58
C GLY A 84 -19.34 13.95 9.10
N SER A 85 -20.57 14.19 9.55
CA SER A 85 -21.15 15.45 10.05
C SER A 85 -20.50 16.02 11.30
#